data_AF-A0A8C4T8B2-F1
#
_entry.id   AF-A0A8C4T8B2-F1
#
_cell.length_a   1.000
_cell.length_b   1.000
_cell.length_c   1.000
_cell.angle_alpha   90.00
_cell.angle_beta   90.00
_cell.angle_gamma   90.00
#
_symmetry.space_group_name_H-M   'P 1'
#
loop_
_entity.id
_entity.type
_entity.pdbx_description
1 polymer ?
#
loop_
_entity_poly.entity_id
_entity_poly.type
_entity_poly.pdbx_seq_one_letter_code
_entity_poly.pdbx_strand_id
1 'polypeptide(L)' 'MMEEDMEVAIKVVVVGNGAVGKSSMIQRYCKGIFTKDYKKTIGVDFLERQIHLSQGEDKLLQGLI' A
#
# COMPACT_ATOMS: atom_id res chain seq x y z
N MET A 1 -31.53 -5.22 -11.45
CA MET A 1 -30.28 -4.57 -11.92
C MET A 1 -29.24 -4.95 -10.90
N MET A 2 -28.23 -5.73 -11.29
CA MET A 2 -27.14 -6.08 -10.38
C MET A 2 -26.34 -4.79 -10.17
N GLU A 3 -26.31 -4.28 -8.94
CA GLU A 3 -25.29 -3.30 -8.57
C GLU A 3 -23.96 -4.03 -8.76
N GLU A 4 -23.17 -3.57 -9.72
CA GLU A 4 -21.78 -4.02 -9.85
C GLU A 4 -21.09 -3.60 -8.56
N ASP A 5 -20.63 -4.58 -7.78
CA ASP A 5 -19.78 -4.34 -6.60
C ASP A 5 -18.54 -3.56 -7.07
N MET A 6 -18.59 -2.22 -6.97
CA MET A 6 -17.49 -1.36 -7.32
C MET A 6 -16.37 -1.56 -6.29
N GLU A 7 -15.28 -2.21 -6.68
CA GLU A 7 -14.05 -2.23 -5.88
C GLU A 7 -13.55 -0.79 -5.70
N VAL A 8 -13.73 -0.25 -4.49
CA VAL A 8 -13.23 1.09 -4.15
C VAL A 8 -11.74 0.98 -3.80
N ALA A 9 -10.89 1.52 -4.69
CA ALA A 9 -9.46 1.64 -4.44
C ALA A 9 -9.11 2.97 -3.74
N ILE A 10 -8.37 2.89 -2.64
CA ILE A 10 -7.78 4.03 -1.94
C ILE A 10 -6.32 4.16 -2.33
N LYS A 11 -5.96 5.28 -2.96
CA LYS A 11 -4.56 5.61 -3.28
C LYS A 11 -3.91 6.36 -2.11
N VAL A 12 -2.79 5.82 -1.63
CA VAL A 12 -2.02 6.39 -0.52
C VAL A 12 -0.61 6.70 -1.02
N VAL A 13 -0.18 7.95 -0.86
CA VAL A 13 1.18 8.39 -1.23
C VAL A 13 1.98 8.65 0.05
N VAL A 14 3.15 8.03 0.15
CA VAL A 14 4.06 8.19 1.29
C VAL A 14 5.26 9.04 0.89
N VAL A 15 5.40 10.21 1.50
CA VAL A 15 6.45 11.20 1.17
C VAL A 15 7.45 11.36 2.31
N GLY A 16 8.71 11.61 1.97
CA GLY A 16 9.77 11.88 2.96
C GLY A 16 11.17 11.75 2.35
N ASN A 17 12.19 12.13 3.12
CA ASN A 17 13.59 12.10 2.67
C ASN A 17 14.05 10.70 2.25
N GLY A 18 15.18 10.63 1.54
CA GLY A 18 15.83 9.35 1.21
C GLY A 18 16.17 8.56 2.47
N ALA A 19 16.08 7.23 2.40
CA ALA A 19 16.47 6.30 3.47
C ALA A 19 15.70 6.42 4.82
N VAL A 20 14.59 7.17 4.90
CA VAL A 20 13.75 7.25 6.12
C VAL A 20 12.84 6.03 6.37
N GLY A 21 12.94 4.97 5.54
CA GLY A 21 12.21 3.72 5.74
C GLY A 21 10.82 3.63 5.11
N LYS A 22 10.45 4.54 4.19
CA LYS A 22 9.15 4.51 3.48
C LYS A 22 8.89 3.14 2.84
N SER A 23 9.86 2.62 2.08
CA SER A 23 9.73 1.32 1.41
C SER A 23 9.58 0.17 2.40
N SER A 24 10.31 0.19 3.51
CA SER A 24 10.18 -0.79 4.58
C SER A 24 8.80 -0.74 5.23
N MET A 25 8.24 0.46 5.43
CA MET A 25 6.90 0.65 5.98
C MET A 25 5.82 0.08 5.07
N ILE A 26 5.83 0.41 3.77
CA ILE A 26 4.82 -0.10 2.84
C ILE A 26 4.99 -1.62 2.64
N GLN A 27 6.21 -2.15 2.55
CA GLN A 27 6.43 -3.59 2.48
C GLN A 27 5.94 -4.32 3.72
N ARG A 28 6.18 -3.78 4.92
CA ARG A 28 5.68 -4.36 6.16
C ARG A 28 4.16 -4.32 6.20
N TYR A 29 3.56 -3.22 5.77
CA TYR A 29 2.11 -3.09 5.71
C TYR A 29 1.49 -4.04 4.69
N CYS A 30 1.95 -4.09 3.45
CA CYS A 30 1.32 -4.90 2.39
C CYS A 30 1.68 -6.39 2.47
N LYS A 31 2.95 -6.71 2.76
CA LYS A 31 3.48 -8.09 2.69
C LYS A 31 3.78 -8.71 4.04
N GLY A 32 3.75 -7.94 5.14
CA GLY A 32 4.11 -8.45 6.46
C GLY A 32 5.60 -8.73 6.64
N ILE A 33 6.46 -8.37 5.69
CA ILE A 33 7.90 -8.65 5.74
C ILE A 33 8.70 -7.42 6.16
N PHE A 34 9.83 -7.66 6.81
CA PHE A 34 10.87 -6.65 7.02
C PHE A 34 12.18 -7.23 6.53
N THR A 35 12.82 -6.59 5.54
CA THR A 35 14.11 -7.02 5.02
C THR A 35 15.20 -6.03 5.38
N LYS A 36 16.38 -6.55 5.73
CA LYS A 36 17.62 -5.76 5.87
C LYS A 36 18.25 -5.43 4.52
N ASP A 37 17.84 -6.10 3.45
CA ASP A 37 18.31 -5.84 2.10
C ASP A 37 17.68 -4.56 1.58
N TYR A 38 18.32 -3.44 1.92
CA TYR A 38 17.93 -2.13 1.45
C TYR A 38 18.28 -2.01 -0.04
N LYS A 39 17.33 -2.34 -0.90
CA LYS A 39 17.35 -1.89 -2.30
C LYS A 39 16.72 -0.50 -2.34
N LYS A 40 17.48 0.51 -2.81
CA LYS A 40 16.90 1.83 -3.11
C LYS A 40 15.72 1.62 -4.06
N THR A 41 14.59 2.25 -3.76
CA THR A 41 13.48 2.31 -4.71
C THR A 41 13.96 3.04 -5.96
N ILE A 42 13.83 2.40 -7.11
CA ILE A 42 14.09 3.02 -8.41
C ILE A 42 12.72 3.43 -8.96
N GLY A 43 12.44 4.73 -8.97
CA GLY A 43 11.14 5.26 -9.41
C GLY A 43 10.04 5.06 -8.38
N VAL A 44 8.86 4.63 -8.84
CA VAL A 44 7.64 4.42 -8.03
C VAL A 44 7.41 2.93 -7.89
N ASP A 45 7.17 2.46 -6.66
CA ASP A 45 6.77 1.09 -6.38
C ASP A 45 5.29 1.07 -5.97
N PHE A 46 4.53 0.10 -6.47
CA PHE A 46 3.10 -0.04 -6.21
C PHE A 46 2.87 -1.31 -5.39
N LEU A 47 2.33 -1.14 -4.19
CA LEU A 47 1.98 -2.25 -3.31
C LEU A 47 0.51 -2.15 -2.91
N GLU A 48 -0.21 -3.26 -3.04
CA GLU A 48 -1.63 -3.32 -2.76
C GLU A 48 -1.93 -4.18 -1.54
N ARG A 49 -2.94 -3.81 -0.77
CA ARG A 49 -3.48 -4.63 0.32
C ARG A 49 -4.99 -4.45 0.42
N GLN A 50 -5.73 -5.56 0.47
CA GLN A 50 -7.14 -5.54 0.82
C GLN A 50 -7.29 -5.22 2.31
N ILE A 51 -8.12 -4.22 2.61
CA ILE A 51 -8.40 -3.75 3.96
C ILE A 51 -9.88 -3.85 4.23
N HIS A 52 -10.23 -4.31 5.44
CA HIS A 52 -11.60 -4.30 5.92
C HIS A 52 -11.80 -3.07 6.79
N LEU A 53 -12.65 -2.14 6.36
CA LEU A 53 -12.98 -0.95 7.17
C LEU A 53 -14.09 -1.28 8.16
N SER A 54 -14.12 -0.58 9.29
CA SER A 54 -15.12 -0.78 10.35
C SER A 54 -16.57 -0.55 9.91
N GLN A 55 -16.78 0.06 8.74
CA GLN A 55 -18.09 0.28 8.13
C GLN A 55 -18.56 -0.91 7.26
N GLY A 56 -17.82 -2.03 7.25
CA GLY A 56 -18.18 -3.25 6.50
C GLY A 56 -17.80 -3.20 5.02
N GLU A 57 -16.99 -2.21 4.61
CA GLU A 57 -16.53 -2.06 3.24
C GLU A 57 -15.12 -2.62 3.08
N ASP A 58 -14.96 -3.57 2.16
CA ASP A 58 -13.66 -4.02 1.68
C ASP A 58 -13.11 -3.02 0.67
N LYS A 59 -11.86 -2.59 0.86
CA LYS A 59 -11.18 -1.65 -0.04
C LYS A 59 -9.79 -2.12 -0.40
N LEU A 60 -9.32 -1.73 -1.57
CA LEU A 60 -7.94 -1.95 -2.01
C LEU A 60 -7.11 -0.73 -1.66
N LEU A 61 -6.14 -0.86 -0.76
CA LEU A 61 -5.17 0.19 -0.47
C LEU A 61 -3.98 0.05 -1.41
N GLN A 62 -3.75 1.04 -2.26
CA GLN A 62 -2.59 1.13 -3.14
C GLN A 62 -1.58 2.12 -2.55
N GLY A 63 -0.46 1.61 -2.05
CA GLY A 63 0.65 2.40 -1.55
C GLY A 63 1.62 2.77 -2.67
N LEU A 64 1.91 4.06 -2.80
CA LEU A 64 2.96 4.63 -3.65
C LEU A 64 4.07 5.23 -2.79
N ILE A 65 5.32 4.98 -3.16
CA ILE A 65 6.55 5.52 -2.52
C ILE A 65 7.26 6.49 -3.46
#